data_AF-A0A2S4KSD6-F1
#
_entry.id   AF-A0A2S4KSD6-F1
#
_cell.length_a   1.000
_cell.length_b   1.000
_cell.length_c   1.000
_cell.angle_alpha   90.00
_cell.angle_beta   90.00
_cell.angle_gamma   90.00
#
_symmetry.space_group_name_H-M   'P 1'
#
loop_
_entity.id
_entity.type
_entity.pdbx_description
1 polymer ?
#
loop_
_entity_poly.entity_id
_entity_poly.type
_entity_poly.pdbx_seq_one_letter_code
_entity_poly.pdbx_strand_id
1 'polypeptide(L)'
;MHFALLLASLPGLALAAATAYVAPPMLLAKANDPSNSCVLPGDYHICNFVARSNDTGRTLFAYDFDYLDTATNSSTTCHYDAATSKSTTPEGMTPRFPCEDRDVKFIWVDKMQKLVMIQRVCPDTTGIPAYEVSGSVVIPLVCGNTTSCVTNQTDFQSLFTSINPIRDATVARHRRAADAVRHSDERDVAWPYDV
;
A
#
# COMPACT_ATOMS: atom_id res chain seq x y z
N MET A 1 9.33 57.44 4.61
CA MET A 1 9.30 56.45 5.71
C MET A 1 8.95 55.11 5.09
N HIS A 2 9.91 54.19 4.98
CA HIS A 2 9.73 52.89 4.34
C HIS A 2 9.18 51.90 5.36
N PHE A 3 7.96 51.39 5.12
CA PHE A 3 7.38 50.29 5.90
C PHE A 3 7.92 48.96 5.39
N ALA A 4 8.78 48.30 6.19
CA ALA A 4 9.21 46.93 5.95
C ALA A 4 8.15 45.98 6.55
N LEU A 5 7.43 45.26 5.69
CA LEU A 5 6.55 44.16 6.06
C LEU A 5 7.39 42.91 6.31
N LEU A 6 7.57 42.54 7.58
CA LEU A 6 8.13 41.26 7.99
C LEU A 6 7.05 40.18 7.85
N LEU A 7 7.14 39.34 6.82
CA LEU A 7 6.38 38.10 6.73
C LEU A 7 6.91 37.10 7.76
N ALA A 8 6.19 36.92 8.85
CA ALA A 8 6.44 35.85 9.80
C ALA A 8 6.04 34.51 9.16
N SER A 9 7.02 33.69 8.81
CA SER A 9 6.81 32.29 8.45
C SER A 9 6.46 31.51 9.73
N LEU A 10 5.20 31.09 9.85
CA LEU A 10 4.79 30.14 10.89
C LEU A 10 5.36 28.77 10.51
N PRO A 11 6.22 28.13 11.33
CA PRO A 11 6.52 26.73 11.15
C PRO A 11 5.22 25.94 11.36
N GLY A 12 4.72 25.31 10.30
CA GLY A 12 3.59 24.40 10.39
C GLY A 12 3.97 23.27 11.32
N LEU A 13 3.35 23.22 12.51
CA LEU A 13 3.42 22.07 13.39
C LEU A 13 2.75 20.91 12.66
N ALA A 14 3.55 20.01 12.10
CA ALA A 14 3.07 18.74 11.60
C ALA A 14 2.49 17.98 12.80
N LEU A 15 1.16 17.90 12.89
CA LEU A 15 0.50 16.95 13.78
C LEU A 15 0.94 15.56 13.31
N ALA A 16 1.78 14.89 14.10
CA ALA A 16 1.97 13.46 13.95
C ALA A 16 0.59 12.81 14.09
N ALA A 17 0.06 12.26 13.01
CA ALA A 17 -1.20 11.54 13.03
C ALA A 17 -1.11 10.44 14.10
N ALA A 18 -2.03 10.43 15.06
CA ALA A 18 -2.07 9.39 16.07
C ALA A 18 -2.41 8.06 15.38
N THR A 19 -1.41 7.20 15.22
CA THR A 19 -1.58 5.88 14.61
C THR A 19 -2.21 4.91 15.60
N ALA A 20 -3.07 4.00 15.12
CA ALA A 20 -3.63 2.93 15.97
C ALA A 20 -2.65 1.75 16.18
N TYR A 21 -1.42 1.85 15.66
CA TYR A 21 -0.30 0.96 15.92
C TYR A 21 0.85 1.71 16.60
N VAL A 22 1.79 0.94 17.17
CA VAL A 22 3.05 1.46 17.72
C VAL A 22 4.18 1.17 16.76
N ALA A 23 4.79 2.22 16.20
CA ALA A 23 5.97 2.08 15.36
C ALA A 23 7.22 1.75 16.20
N PRO A 24 8.15 0.91 15.69
CA PRO A 24 9.44 0.71 16.33
C PRO A 24 10.19 2.04 16.52
N PRO A 25 10.93 2.26 17.63
CA PRO A 25 11.55 3.55 17.93
C PRO A 25 12.43 4.13 16.82
N MET A 26 13.21 3.29 16.13
CA MET A 26 14.04 3.73 15.00
C MET A 26 13.21 4.21 13.81
N LEU A 27 12.08 3.55 13.55
CA LEU A 27 11.19 3.95 12.46
C LEU A 27 10.47 5.25 12.78
N LEU A 28 10.04 5.42 14.05
CA LEU A 28 9.45 6.66 14.52
C LEU A 28 10.45 7.83 14.44
N ALA A 29 11.71 7.60 14.84
CA ALA A 29 12.76 8.60 14.69
C ALA A 29 12.98 8.98 13.22
N LYS A 30 12.99 8.00 12.31
CA LYS A 30 13.08 8.22 10.85
C LYS A 30 11.90 9.05 10.33
N ALA A 31 10.68 8.77 10.76
CA ALA A 31 9.49 9.50 10.33
C ALA A 31 9.44 10.95 10.85
N ASN A 32 10.06 11.21 12.00
CA ASN A 32 10.15 12.56 12.60
C ASN A 32 11.34 13.38 12.07
N ASP A 33 12.22 12.78 11.27
CA ASP A 33 13.33 13.48 10.65
C ASP A 33 12.83 14.27 9.42
N PRO A 34 12.91 15.61 9.42
CA PRO A 34 12.42 16.43 8.31
C PRO A 34 13.22 16.23 7.01
N SER A 35 14.39 15.60 7.07
CA SER A 35 15.19 15.22 5.91
C SER A 35 14.81 13.85 5.33
N ASN A 36 13.85 13.15 5.94
CA ASN A 36 13.40 11.83 5.52
C ASN A 36 11.98 11.85 4.93
N SER A 37 11.71 10.98 3.97
CA SER A 37 10.41 10.82 3.31
C SER A 37 9.52 9.72 3.92
N CYS A 38 9.89 9.17 5.08
CA CYS A 38 9.13 8.14 5.76
C CYS A 38 7.83 8.70 6.33
N VAL A 39 6.72 8.27 5.76
CA VAL A 39 5.37 8.56 6.25
C VAL A 39 4.82 7.35 7.00
N LEU A 40 4.26 7.59 8.18
CA LEU A 40 3.53 6.60 8.98
C LEU A 40 2.03 6.87 8.85
N PRO A 41 1.31 6.16 7.96
CA PRO A 41 -0.11 6.41 7.75
C PRO A 41 -0.94 5.90 8.92
N GLY A 42 -2.04 6.60 9.23
CA GLY A 42 -2.97 6.23 10.31
C GLY A 42 -4.14 5.39 9.81
N ASP A 43 -4.70 5.77 8.66
CA ASP A 43 -5.91 5.22 8.09
C ASP A 43 -5.82 5.09 6.57
N TYR A 44 -6.81 4.41 6.00
CA TYR A 44 -6.98 4.22 4.56
C TYR A 44 -8.46 4.07 4.23
N HIS A 45 -8.78 4.22 2.96
CA HIS A 45 -10.12 4.11 2.40
C HIS A 45 -10.20 2.95 1.40
N ILE A 46 -11.35 2.27 1.42
CA ILE A 46 -11.75 1.30 0.41
C ILE A 46 -13.00 1.81 -0.27
N CYS A 47 -12.85 2.19 -1.54
CA CYS A 47 -13.91 2.82 -2.30
C CYS A 47 -14.45 1.86 -3.36
N ASN A 48 -15.72 2.05 -3.73
CA ASN A 48 -16.36 1.41 -4.88
C ASN A 48 -16.27 -0.13 -4.88
N PHE A 49 -16.30 -0.77 -3.71
CA PHE A 49 -16.18 -2.21 -3.62
C PHE A 49 -17.36 -2.91 -4.32
N VAL A 50 -17.06 -3.71 -5.34
CA VAL A 50 -18.02 -4.54 -6.06
C VAL A 50 -17.51 -5.98 -6.10
N ALA A 51 -18.41 -6.93 -5.90
CA ALA A 51 -18.03 -8.33 -5.81
C ALA A 51 -18.94 -9.23 -6.64
N ARG A 52 -18.42 -10.41 -6.95
CA ARG A 52 -19.14 -11.46 -7.64
C ARG A 52 -19.07 -12.77 -6.85
N SER A 53 -20.21 -13.41 -6.73
CA SER A 53 -20.39 -14.66 -6.00
C SER A 53 -21.31 -15.60 -6.75
N ASN A 54 -21.07 -16.92 -6.64
CA ASN A 54 -21.99 -17.95 -7.13
C ASN A 54 -22.94 -18.43 -6.02
N ASP A 55 -22.80 -17.87 -4.82
CA ASP A 55 -23.64 -18.13 -3.67
C ASP A 55 -24.18 -16.81 -3.09
N THR A 56 -24.77 -16.86 -1.91
CA THR A 56 -25.33 -15.70 -1.21
C THR A 56 -24.24 -14.82 -0.55
N GLY A 57 -23.04 -14.70 -1.15
CA GLY A 57 -21.92 -13.92 -0.63
C GLY A 57 -21.11 -14.61 0.47
N ARG A 58 -21.23 -15.93 0.60
CA ARG A 58 -20.40 -16.79 1.46
C ARG A 58 -19.02 -16.98 0.88
N THR A 59 -18.90 -17.03 -0.45
CA THR A 59 -17.62 -17.06 -1.14
C THR A 59 -17.60 -16.09 -2.31
N LEU A 60 -16.51 -15.36 -2.50
CA LEU A 60 -16.33 -14.49 -3.67
C LEU A 60 -15.39 -15.13 -4.69
N PHE A 61 -15.79 -15.13 -5.96
CA PHE A 61 -14.91 -15.58 -7.04
C PHE A 61 -14.23 -14.42 -7.77
N ALA A 62 -14.75 -13.20 -7.63
CA ALA A 62 -14.09 -12.00 -8.13
C ALA A 62 -14.56 -10.75 -7.37
N TYR A 63 -13.71 -9.72 -7.32
CA TYR A 63 -14.06 -8.41 -6.75
C TYR A 63 -13.07 -7.33 -7.19
N ASP A 64 -13.55 -6.09 -7.14
CA ASP A 64 -12.86 -4.88 -7.55
C ASP A 64 -13.11 -3.79 -6.50
N PHE A 65 -12.10 -2.98 -6.21
CA PHE A 65 -12.21 -1.82 -5.34
C PHE A 65 -11.04 -0.86 -5.57
N ASP A 66 -11.22 0.39 -5.15
CA ASP A 66 -10.16 1.38 -5.11
C ASP A 66 -9.62 1.52 -3.69
N TYR A 67 -8.31 1.61 -3.58
CA TYR A 67 -7.59 1.87 -2.34
C TYR A 67 -7.07 3.31 -2.33
N LEU A 68 -7.20 4.00 -1.20
CA LEU A 68 -6.65 5.33 -1.00
C LEU A 68 -6.05 5.48 0.40
N ASP A 69 -4.79 5.90 0.46
CA ASP A 69 -4.14 6.44 1.65
C ASP A 69 -3.61 7.85 1.33
N THR A 70 -4.26 8.84 1.92
CA THR A 70 -3.94 10.25 1.70
C THR A 70 -2.63 10.68 2.36
N ALA A 71 -2.21 10.02 3.44
CA ALA A 71 -0.98 10.37 4.13
C ALA A 71 0.24 10.04 3.27
N THR A 72 0.25 8.86 2.64
CA THR A 72 1.33 8.44 1.72
C THR A 72 1.11 8.87 0.27
N ASN A 73 -0.03 9.50 -0.04
CA ASN A 73 -0.47 9.81 -1.39
C ASN A 73 -0.51 8.57 -2.30
N SER A 74 -0.92 7.43 -1.75
CA SER A 74 -1.08 6.17 -2.47
C SER A 74 -2.53 5.99 -2.87
N SER A 75 -2.78 5.83 -4.17
CA SER A 75 -4.10 5.54 -4.73
C SER A 75 -3.95 4.49 -5.81
N THR A 76 -4.70 3.40 -5.72
CA THR A 76 -4.58 2.28 -6.66
C THR A 76 -5.87 1.47 -6.75
N THR A 77 -6.14 0.91 -7.92
CA THR A 77 -7.22 -0.07 -8.09
C THR A 77 -6.72 -1.48 -7.78
N CYS A 78 -7.57 -2.26 -7.13
CA CYS A 78 -7.28 -3.62 -6.70
C CYS A 78 -8.30 -4.57 -7.31
N HIS A 79 -7.81 -5.66 -7.91
CA HIS A 79 -8.64 -6.65 -8.59
C HIS A 79 -8.32 -8.07 -8.14
N TYR A 80 -9.35 -8.86 -7.90
CA TYR A 80 -9.27 -10.29 -7.72
C TYR A 80 -10.20 -11.02 -8.69
N ASP A 81 -9.66 -12.06 -9.32
CA ASP A 81 -10.41 -13.05 -10.07
C ASP A 81 -9.80 -14.43 -9.80
N ALA A 82 -10.63 -15.37 -9.34
CA ALA A 82 -10.19 -16.68 -8.87
C ALA A 82 -9.48 -17.52 -9.95
N ALA A 83 -9.72 -17.26 -11.23
CA ALA A 83 -9.07 -17.99 -12.32
C ALA A 83 -7.69 -17.41 -12.66
N THR A 84 -7.54 -16.09 -12.57
CA THR A 84 -6.39 -15.38 -13.14
C THR A 84 -5.45 -14.76 -12.11
N SER A 85 -5.96 -14.26 -10.98
CA SER A 85 -5.15 -13.59 -9.96
C SER A 85 -4.12 -14.55 -9.36
N LYS A 86 -2.88 -14.07 -9.23
CA LYS A 86 -1.76 -14.83 -8.66
C LYS A 86 -1.34 -14.21 -7.34
N SER A 87 -1.24 -15.05 -6.32
CA SER A 87 -0.67 -14.60 -5.05
C SER A 87 0.81 -14.30 -5.21
N THR A 88 1.27 -13.27 -4.51
CA THR A 88 2.68 -12.90 -4.44
C THR A 88 3.36 -13.37 -3.16
N THR A 89 2.63 -14.07 -2.28
CA THR A 89 3.15 -14.49 -0.98
C THR A 89 4.03 -15.74 -1.10
N PRO A 90 5.11 -15.85 -0.30
CA PRO A 90 5.86 -17.10 -0.16
C PRO A 90 4.99 -18.30 0.22
N GLU A 91 5.44 -19.50 -0.14
CA GLU A 91 4.77 -20.75 0.22
C GLU A 91 4.64 -20.92 1.74
N GLY A 92 3.53 -21.52 2.18
CA GLY A 92 3.24 -21.76 3.60
C GLY A 92 2.67 -20.57 4.37
N MET A 93 2.41 -19.45 3.71
CA MET A 93 1.77 -18.26 4.30
C MET A 93 0.40 -17.99 3.66
N THR A 94 -0.42 -17.16 4.31
CA THR A 94 -1.72 -16.73 3.80
C THR A 94 -1.56 -15.98 2.47
N PRO A 95 -2.23 -16.40 1.39
CA PRO A 95 -2.13 -15.75 0.09
C PRO A 95 -2.50 -14.26 0.15
N ARG A 96 -1.61 -13.41 -0.36
CA ARG A 96 -1.80 -11.97 -0.59
C ARG A 96 -1.81 -11.71 -2.09
N PHE A 97 -2.70 -10.83 -2.53
CA PHE A 97 -2.82 -10.43 -3.92
C PHE A 97 -2.41 -8.96 -4.07
N PRO A 98 -1.56 -8.61 -5.04
CA PRO A 98 -1.18 -7.24 -5.28
C PRO A 98 -2.31 -6.46 -5.93
N CYS A 99 -2.41 -5.17 -5.62
CA CYS A 99 -3.16 -4.21 -6.45
C CYS A 99 -2.32 -3.86 -7.69
N GLU A 100 -2.79 -2.92 -8.51
CA GLU A 100 -1.99 -2.39 -9.62
C GLU A 100 -0.67 -1.79 -9.11
N ASP A 101 -0.74 -1.02 -8.02
CA ASP A 101 0.43 -0.71 -7.21
C ASP A 101 0.82 -1.93 -6.37
N ARG A 102 2.02 -2.45 -6.64
CA ARG A 102 2.55 -3.67 -6.03
C ARG A 102 2.94 -3.51 -4.56
N ASP A 103 3.07 -2.27 -4.10
CA ASP A 103 3.32 -1.96 -2.71
C ASP A 103 2.04 -1.99 -1.87
N VAL A 104 0.87 -2.05 -2.52
CA VAL A 104 -0.42 -2.34 -1.88
C VAL A 104 -0.84 -3.76 -2.20
N LYS A 105 -1.22 -4.50 -1.15
CA LYS A 105 -1.70 -5.88 -1.23
C LYS A 105 -2.93 -6.06 -0.37
N PHE A 106 -3.69 -7.10 -0.68
CA PHE A 106 -4.89 -7.43 0.08
C PHE A 106 -5.07 -8.92 0.31
N ILE A 107 -5.90 -9.23 1.29
CA ILE A 107 -6.41 -10.57 1.61
C ILE A 107 -7.90 -10.44 1.86
N TRP A 108 -8.71 -11.27 1.19
CA TRP A 108 -10.11 -11.43 1.53
C TRP A 108 -10.31 -12.61 2.48
N VAL A 109 -11.12 -12.42 3.52
CA VAL A 109 -11.48 -13.46 4.49
C VAL A 109 -12.98 -13.69 4.46
N ASP A 110 -13.40 -14.66 3.64
CA ASP A 110 -14.81 -14.98 3.35
C ASP A 110 -15.69 -15.08 4.59
N LYS A 111 -15.28 -15.86 5.59
CA LYS A 111 -16.07 -16.11 6.81
C LYS A 111 -16.45 -14.84 7.58
N MET A 112 -15.63 -13.79 7.45
CA MET A 112 -15.83 -12.52 8.14
C MET A 112 -16.26 -11.39 7.19
N GLN A 113 -16.39 -11.67 5.89
CA GLN A 113 -16.53 -10.65 4.84
C GLN A 113 -15.56 -9.49 5.06
N LYS A 114 -14.29 -9.85 5.31
CA LYS A 114 -13.29 -8.91 5.80
C LYS A 114 -12.17 -8.77 4.80
N LEU A 115 -11.88 -7.55 4.41
CA LEU A 115 -10.75 -7.18 3.59
C LEU A 115 -9.60 -6.73 4.51
N VAL A 116 -8.46 -7.40 4.41
CA VAL A 116 -7.21 -6.99 5.07
C VAL A 116 -6.37 -6.27 4.03
N MET A 117 -5.99 -5.02 4.33
CA MET A 117 -5.09 -4.25 3.49
C MET A 117 -3.70 -4.21 4.08
N ILE A 118 -2.71 -4.27 3.20
CA ILE A 118 -1.30 -4.26 3.53
C ILE A 118 -0.64 -3.26 2.58
N GLN A 119 -0.01 -2.23 3.14
CA GLN A 119 0.73 -1.26 2.34
C GLN A 119 2.17 -1.22 2.81
N ARG A 120 3.11 -1.25 1.86
CA ARG A 120 4.52 -1.01 2.13
C ARG A 120 4.80 0.48 2.25
N VAL A 121 5.57 0.85 3.26
CA VAL A 121 5.81 2.24 3.66
C VAL A 121 7.27 2.49 4.00
N CYS A 122 7.59 3.77 4.15
CA CYS A 122 8.92 4.26 4.55
C CYS A 122 10.07 3.70 3.70
N PRO A 123 10.08 4.01 2.39
CA PRO A 123 11.18 3.64 1.51
C PRO A 123 12.53 4.14 2.05
N ASP A 124 13.58 3.38 1.75
CA ASP A 124 14.96 3.84 1.93
C ASP A 124 15.38 4.78 0.79
N THR A 125 16.65 5.20 0.79
CA THR A 125 17.21 6.10 -0.22
C THR A 125 17.22 5.50 -1.63
N THR A 126 17.01 4.19 -1.77
CA THR A 126 16.87 3.51 -3.06
C THR A 126 15.43 3.39 -3.51
N GLY A 127 14.48 3.97 -2.75
CA GLY A 127 13.06 3.89 -3.01
C GLY A 127 12.44 2.56 -2.56
N ILE A 128 13.20 1.70 -1.88
CA ILE A 128 12.73 0.36 -1.48
C ILE A 128 12.09 0.44 -0.10
N PRO A 129 10.80 0.11 0.05
CA PRO A 129 10.17 0.01 1.37
C PRO A 129 10.82 -1.06 2.25
N ALA A 130 10.91 -0.77 3.55
CA ALA A 130 11.42 -1.72 4.55
C ALA A 130 10.32 -2.24 5.50
N TYR A 131 9.21 -1.52 5.60
CA TYR A 131 8.10 -1.83 6.51
C TYR A 131 6.79 -1.95 5.73
N GLU A 132 5.86 -2.71 6.29
CA GLU A 132 4.48 -2.77 5.85
C GLU A 132 3.55 -2.45 7.02
N VAL A 133 2.57 -1.60 6.78
CA VAL A 133 1.41 -1.40 7.66
C VAL A 133 0.29 -2.34 7.24
N SER A 134 -0.53 -2.78 8.18
CA SER A 134 -1.75 -3.50 7.85
C SER A 134 -2.93 -3.18 8.75
N GLY A 135 -4.11 -3.22 8.15
CA GLY A 135 -5.40 -2.97 8.79
C GLY A 135 -6.47 -3.83 8.13
N SER A 136 -7.69 -3.81 8.67
CA SER A 136 -8.77 -4.57 8.07
C SER A 136 -10.10 -3.87 8.21
N VAL A 137 -11.00 -4.14 7.28
CA VAL A 137 -12.37 -3.62 7.29
C VAL A 137 -13.36 -4.73 6.93
N VAL A 138 -14.48 -4.77 7.64
CA VAL A 138 -15.60 -5.64 7.29
C VAL A 138 -16.43 -4.92 6.22
N ILE A 139 -16.69 -5.60 5.11
CA ILE A 139 -17.47 -5.10 3.99
C ILE A 139 -18.74 -5.94 3.94
N PRO A 140 -19.86 -5.47 4.53
CA PRO A 140 -21.12 -6.19 4.48
C PRO A 140 -21.62 -6.31 3.04
N LEU A 141 -21.91 -7.53 2.60
CA LEU A 141 -22.38 -7.78 1.24
C LEU A 141 -23.82 -8.28 1.23
N VAL A 142 -24.60 -7.72 0.30
CA VAL A 142 -25.90 -8.24 -0.09
C VAL A 142 -25.77 -8.80 -1.50
N CYS A 143 -25.88 -10.12 -1.61
CA CYS A 143 -25.85 -10.83 -2.89
C CYS A 143 -27.26 -11.32 -3.19
N GLY A 144 -27.82 -10.89 -4.32
CA GLY A 144 -29.13 -11.33 -4.77
C GLY A 144 -29.09 -12.73 -5.41
N ASN A 145 -30.15 -13.07 -6.14
CA ASN A 145 -30.16 -14.26 -7.01
C ASN A 145 -29.29 -14.10 -8.26
N THR A 146 -28.67 -12.92 -8.42
CA THR A 146 -27.70 -12.61 -9.47
C THR A 146 -26.29 -12.89 -8.96
N THR A 147 -25.34 -13.07 -9.87
CA THR A 147 -23.92 -13.30 -9.52
C THR A 147 -23.21 -12.06 -8.95
N SER A 148 -23.93 -10.97 -8.70
CA SER A 148 -23.40 -9.69 -8.24
C SER A 148 -23.72 -9.47 -6.77
N CYS A 149 -22.73 -8.99 -6.03
CA CYS A 149 -22.79 -8.64 -4.63
C CYS A 149 -22.50 -7.14 -4.49
N VAL A 150 -23.36 -6.46 -3.75
CA VAL A 150 -23.22 -5.02 -3.49
C VAL A 150 -23.13 -4.74 -2.00
N THR A 151 -22.50 -3.63 -1.69
CA THR A 151 -22.50 -2.99 -0.36
C THR A 151 -23.38 -1.74 -0.41
N ASN A 152 -23.88 -1.30 0.73
CA ASN A 152 -24.60 -0.03 0.87
C ASN A 152 -23.68 1.19 1.06
N GLN A 153 -22.37 0.98 1.20
CA GLN A 153 -21.38 2.05 1.35
C GLN A 153 -20.46 2.11 0.13
N THR A 154 -20.19 3.33 -0.33
CA THR A 154 -19.25 3.60 -1.44
C THR A 154 -17.83 3.85 -0.95
N ASP A 155 -17.66 4.10 0.34
CA ASP A 155 -16.37 4.39 1.00
C ASP A 155 -16.38 3.77 2.39
N PHE A 156 -15.35 2.96 2.66
CA PHE A 156 -15.05 2.42 3.96
C PHE A 156 -13.70 2.96 4.45
N GLN A 157 -13.74 3.85 5.44
CA GLN A 157 -12.53 4.25 6.16
C GLN A 157 -12.16 3.19 7.21
N SER A 158 -10.89 2.83 7.28
CA SER A 158 -10.36 1.94 8.31
C SER A 158 -8.95 2.34 8.75
N LEU A 159 -8.57 1.90 9.95
CA LEU A 159 -7.29 2.20 10.54
C LEU A 159 -6.26 1.12 10.21
N PHE A 160 -5.03 1.55 10.00
CA PHE A 160 -3.89 0.67 10.16
C PHE A 160 -3.72 0.34 11.64
N THR A 161 -3.60 -0.95 11.96
CA THR A 161 -3.53 -1.45 13.35
C THR A 161 -2.25 -2.21 13.64
N SER A 162 -1.38 -2.37 12.64
CA SER A 162 -0.07 -2.97 12.81
C SER A 162 0.95 -2.39 11.83
N ILE A 163 2.21 -2.46 12.21
CA ILE A 163 3.35 -2.17 11.35
C ILE A 163 4.46 -3.19 11.62
N ASN A 164 5.03 -3.76 10.56
CA ASN A 164 6.02 -4.83 10.65
C ASN A 164 7.08 -4.69 9.56
N PRO A 165 8.30 -5.21 9.75
CA PRO A 165 9.26 -5.35 8.65
C PRO A 165 8.69 -6.23 7.53
N ILE A 166 8.99 -5.88 6.27
CA ILE A 166 8.53 -6.68 5.12
C ILE A 166 9.19 -8.05 5.15
N ARG A 167 8.39 -9.10 5.06
CA ARG A 167 8.85 -10.51 4.98
C ARG A 167 8.68 -11.14 3.61
N ASP A 168 8.08 -10.41 2.67
CA ASP A 168 7.76 -10.89 1.34
C ASP A 168 8.92 -10.65 0.36
N ALA A 169 9.33 -11.71 -0.33
CA ALA A 169 10.43 -11.71 -1.29
C ALA A 169 10.15 -10.95 -2.60
N THR A 170 8.93 -10.44 -2.86
CA THR A 170 8.72 -9.63 -4.08
C THR A 170 9.61 -8.38 -4.11
N VAL A 171 10.08 -7.89 -2.95
CA VAL A 171 11.11 -6.84 -2.87
C VAL A 171 12.45 -7.30 -3.47
N ALA A 172 12.83 -8.56 -3.28
CA ALA A 172 14.12 -9.09 -3.75
C ALA A 172 14.20 -9.19 -5.29
N ARG A 173 13.06 -9.30 -5.99
CA ARG A 173 13.04 -9.21 -7.46
C ARG A 173 13.35 -7.78 -7.94
N HIS A 174 12.99 -6.75 -7.17
CA HIS A 174 13.39 -5.37 -7.48
C HIS A 174 14.90 -5.17 -7.30
N ARG A 175 15.53 -5.78 -6.29
CA ARG A 175 17.01 -5.78 -6.16
C ARG A 175 17.67 -6.28 -7.43
N ARG A 176 17.28 -7.46 -7.92
CA ARG A 176 17.88 -8.03 -9.15
C ARG A 176 17.57 -7.23 -10.41
N ALA A 177 16.38 -6.65 -10.54
CA ALA A 177 16.02 -5.84 -11.70
C ALA A 177 16.76 -4.49 -11.71
N ALA A 178 16.82 -3.79 -10.57
CA ALA A 178 17.55 -2.54 -10.45
C ALA A 178 19.06 -2.73 -10.61
N ASP A 179 19.63 -3.79 -10.03
CA ASP A 179 21.04 -4.15 -10.21
C ASP A 179 21.34 -4.51 -11.68
N ALA A 180 20.43 -5.21 -12.37
CA ALA A 180 20.59 -5.54 -13.79
C ALA A 180 20.57 -4.30 -14.70
N VAL A 181 19.69 -3.32 -14.43
CA VAL A 181 19.67 -2.04 -15.16
C VAL A 181 20.95 -1.23 -14.91
N ARG A 182 21.44 -1.21 -13.67
CA ARG A 182 22.69 -0.50 -13.33
C ARG A 182 23.90 -1.10 -14.02
N HIS A 183 23.92 -2.43 -14.19
CA HIS A 183 25.01 -3.14 -14.86
C HIS A 183 24.92 -3.16 -16.40
N SER A 184 23.79 -2.74 -16.99
CA SER A 184 23.73 -2.42 -18.42
C SER A 184 24.25 -1.01 -18.70
N ASP A 185 23.97 -0.05 -17.82
CA ASP A 185 24.36 1.36 -18.02
C ASP A 185 25.89 1.58 -17.90
N GLU A 186 26.58 0.77 -17.09
CA GLU A 186 28.05 0.79 -17.02
C GLU A 186 28.78 0.16 -18.22
N ARG A 187 28.07 -0.57 -19.10
CA ARG A 187 28.69 -1.28 -20.23
C ARG A 187 28.68 -0.54 -21.58
N ASP A 188 28.10 0.65 -21.65
CA ASP A 188 27.99 1.42 -22.90
C ASP A 188 28.92 2.64 -23.00
N VAL A 189 29.90 2.79 -22.09
CA VAL A 189 30.94 3.85 -22.23
C VAL A 189 32.24 3.28 -22.81
N ALA A 190 32.16 2.79 -24.05
CA ALA A 190 33.36 2.56 -24.87
C ALA A 190 33.77 3.88 -25.53
N TRP A 191 34.74 4.58 -24.93
CA TRP A 191 35.45 5.68 -25.59
C TRP A 191 36.37 5.13 -26.69
N PRO A 192 36.23 5.55 -27.96
CA PRO A 192 37.32 5.37 -28.91
C PRO A 192 38.32 6.50 -28.71
N TYR A 193 39.49 6.16 -28.15
CA TYR A 193 40.71 6.92 -28.42
C TYR A 193 41.32 6.30 -29.67
N ASP A 194 41.58 7.09 -30.71
CA ASP A 194 42.64 6.79 -31.65
C ASP A 194 43.21 8.08 -32.24
N VAL A 195 44.52 8.00 -32.47
CA VAL A 195 45.55 9.02 -32.72
C VAL A 195 45.56 9.49 -34.17
#